data_AF-A0A954MY53-F1
#
_entry.id   AF-A0A954MY53-F1
#
_cell.length_a   1.000
_cell.length_b   1.000
_cell.length_c   1.000
_cell.angle_alpha   90.00
_cell.angle_beta   90.00
_cell.angle_gamma   90.00
#
_symmetry.space_group_name_H-M   'P 1'
#
loop_
_entity.id
_entity.type
_entity.pdbx_description
1 polymer ?
#
loop_
_entity_poly.entity_id
_entity_poly.type
_entity_poly.pdbx_seq_one_letter_code
_entity_poly.pdbx_strand_id
1 'polypeptide(L)'
;MSQAIVNPEELRRFAQNLKRFNLGLAEQMSALASQLDALNTSWRDQENRRFQEEFQSNLMMINRFLESNEEYIPFLLRKAERIEEYLQQR
;
A
#
# COMPACT_ATOMS: atom_id res chain seq x y z
N MET A 1 5.55 -23.55 24.82
CA MET A 1 6.34 -23.45 23.58
C MET A 1 5.50 -22.71 22.57
N SER A 2 5.86 -21.48 22.22
CA SER A 2 5.03 -20.56 21.43
C SER A 2 5.06 -20.91 19.93
N GLN A 3 4.38 -21.99 19.55
CA GLN A 3 4.01 -22.23 18.16
C GLN A 3 2.88 -21.27 17.78
N ALA A 4 3.22 -20.07 17.32
CA ALA A 4 2.27 -19.26 16.58
C ALA A 4 2.06 -19.91 15.20
N ILE A 5 1.11 -20.86 15.16
CA ILE A 5 0.54 -21.50 13.98
C ILE A 5 -0.25 -20.43 13.25
N VAL A 6 0.41 -19.61 12.43
CA VAL A 6 -0.32 -18.62 11.62
C VAL A 6 -1.16 -19.38 10.59
N ASN A 7 -2.44 -19.03 10.48
CA ASN A 7 -3.36 -19.69 9.56
C ASN A 7 -3.05 -19.28 8.11
N PRO A 8 -2.78 -20.22 7.18
CA PRO A 8 -2.56 -19.93 5.77
C PRO A 8 -3.66 -19.05 5.15
N GLU A 9 -4.93 -19.29 5.53
CA GLU A 9 -6.05 -18.52 5.00
C GLU A 9 -6.07 -17.08 5.51
N GLU A 10 -5.64 -16.83 6.75
CA GLU A 10 -5.50 -15.47 7.26
C GLU A 10 -4.43 -14.69 6.49
N LEU A 11 -3.30 -15.33 6.18
CA LEU A 11 -2.23 -14.74 5.38
C LEU A 11 -2.70 -14.44 3.95
N ARG A 12 -3.40 -15.37 3.29
CA ARG A 12 -3.95 -15.17 1.95
C ARG A 12 -4.97 -14.03 1.95
N ARG A 13 -5.89 -14.00 2.91
CA ARG A 13 -6.88 -12.92 3.05
C ARG A 13 -6.23 -11.56 3.26
N PHE A 14 -5.23 -11.48 4.14
CA PHE A 14 -4.51 -10.24 4.38
C PHE A 14 -3.77 -9.76 3.13
N ALA A 15 -3.05 -10.65 2.43
CA ALA A 15 -2.36 -10.31 1.18
C ALA A 15 -3.33 -9.76 0.11
N GLN A 16 -4.51 -10.37 -0.04
CA GLN A 16 -5.53 -9.89 -0.97
C GLN A 16 -6.14 -8.55 -0.55
N ASN A 17 -6.35 -8.34 0.76
CA ASN A 17 -6.79 -7.05 1.29
C ASN A 17 -5.73 -5.96 1.04
N LEU A 18 -4.46 -6.25 1.30
CA LEU A 18 -3.34 -5.33 1.10
C LEU A 18 -3.23 -4.92 -0.37
N LYS A 19 -3.36 -5.88 -1.30
CA LYS A 19 -3.36 -5.60 -2.73
C LYS A 19 -4.50 -4.65 -3.15
N ARG A 20 -5.73 -4.92 -2.69
CA ARG A 20 -6.88 -4.03 -2.98
C ARG A 20 -6.70 -2.65 -2.39
N PHE A 21 -6.19 -2.59 -1.16
CA PHE A 21 -5.91 -1.33 -0.49
C PHE A 21 -4.86 -0.51 -1.25
N ASN A 22 -3.77 -1.12 -1.70
CA ASN A 22 -2.74 -0.46 -2.49
C ASN A 22 -3.31 0.17 -3.77
N LEU A 23 -4.10 -0.60 -4.53
CA LEU A 23 -4.76 -0.11 -5.75
C LEU A 23 -5.68 1.08 -5.46
N GLY A 24 -6.56 0.94 -4.47
CA GLY A 24 -7.51 2.00 -4.11
C GLY A 24 -6.83 3.26 -3.56
N LEU A 25 -5.71 3.11 -2.84
CA LEU A 25 -4.92 4.24 -2.36
C LEU A 25 -4.23 4.95 -3.53
N ALA A 26 -3.62 4.21 -4.46
CA ALA A 26 -2.97 4.78 -5.64
C ALA A 26 -3.95 5.59 -6.50
N GLU A 27 -5.16 5.05 -6.75
CA GLU A 27 -6.22 5.74 -7.51
C GLU A 27 -6.65 7.04 -6.81
N GLN A 28 -6.91 6.99 -5.51
CA GLN A 28 -7.30 8.17 -4.74
C GLN A 28 -6.22 9.25 -4.72
N MET A 29 -4.94 8.86 -4.57
CA MET A 29 -3.83 9.80 -4.58
C MET A 29 -3.66 10.45 -5.96
N SER A 30 -3.80 9.69 -7.05
CA SER A 30 -3.75 10.23 -8.42
C SER A 30 -4.87 11.23 -8.68
N ALA A 31 -6.09 10.93 -8.21
CA ALA A 31 -7.24 11.82 -8.33
C ALA A 31 -7.03 13.12 -7.53
N LEU A 32 -6.50 13.01 -6.31
CA LEU A 32 -6.22 14.17 -5.45
C LEU A 32 -5.11 15.05 -6.02
N ALA A 33 -4.04 14.45 -6.56
CA ALA A 33 -2.97 15.19 -7.24
C ALA A 33 -3.51 15.99 -8.44
N SER A 34 -4.39 15.38 -9.24
CA SER A 34 -5.03 16.06 -10.38
C SER A 34 -5.91 17.25 -9.94
N GLN A 35 -6.60 17.13 -8.80
CA GLN A 35 -7.38 18.23 -8.21
C GLN A 35 -6.48 19.36 -7.71
N LEU A 36 -5.33 19.04 -7.10
CA LEU A 36 -4.35 20.04 -6.70
C LEU A 36 -3.78 20.77 -7.92
N ASP A 37 -3.45 20.06 -9.00
CA ASP A 37 -2.97 20.68 -10.24
C ASP A 37 -4.00 21.65 -10.84
N ALA A 38 -5.28 21.30 -10.79
CA ALA A 38 -6.35 22.21 -11.20
C ALA A 38 -6.42 23.45 -10.28
N LEU A 39 -6.30 23.28 -8.96
CA LEU A 39 -6.30 24.38 -7.99
C LEU A 39 -5.11 25.33 -8.19
N ASN A 40 -3.96 24.81 -8.59
CA ASN A 40 -2.75 25.58 -8.88
C ASN A 40 -2.92 26.57 -10.05
N THR A 41 -3.95 26.37 -10.87
CA THR A 41 -4.27 27.32 -11.95
C THR A 41 -4.78 28.65 -11.42
N SER A 42 -5.52 28.66 -10.31
CA SER A 42 -6.18 29.84 -9.73
C SER A 42 -5.53 30.31 -8.42
N TRP A 43 -4.92 29.43 -7.65
CA TRP A 43 -4.22 29.75 -6.41
C TRP A 43 -2.70 29.74 -6.63
N ARG A 44 -2.01 30.89 -6.52
CA ARG A 44 -0.58 31.02 -6.91
C ARG A 44 0.29 31.82 -5.93
N ASP A 45 -0.12 31.89 -4.67
CA ASP A 45 0.64 32.59 -3.63
C ASP A 45 1.77 31.73 -3.02
N GLN A 46 2.43 32.26 -2.00
CA GLN A 46 3.51 31.57 -1.29
C GLN A 46 3.01 30.37 -0.48
N GLU A 47 1.81 30.47 0.09
CA GLU A 47 1.22 29.39 0.89
C GLU A 47 0.89 28.18 0.02
N ASN A 48 0.34 28.41 -1.18
CA ASN A 48 0.10 27.32 -2.13
C ASN A 48 1.42 26.64 -2.54
N ARG A 49 2.49 27.41 -2.82
CA ARG A 49 3.80 26.80 -3.15
C ARG A 49 4.32 25.92 -2.02
N ARG A 50 4.26 26.39 -0.78
CA ARG A 50 4.67 25.61 0.40
C ARG A 50 3.84 24.34 0.54
N PHE A 51 2.52 24.44 0.39
CA PHE A 51 1.63 23.29 0.45
C PHE A 51 1.93 22.27 -0.66
N GLN A 52 2.17 22.72 -1.89
CA GLN A 52 2.55 21.84 -3.01
C GLN A 52 3.83 21.05 -2.69
N GLU A 53 4.86 21.71 -2.17
CA GLU A 53 6.13 21.05 -1.80
C GLU A 53 5.90 19.97 -0.74
N GLU A 54 5.16 20.29 0.32
CA GLU A 54 4.81 19.34 1.38
C GLU A 54 3.95 18.18 0.85
N PHE A 55 2.97 18.48 0.00
CA PHE A 55 2.10 17.48 -0.63
C PHE A 55 2.89 16.51 -1.52
N GLN A 56 3.81 17.02 -2.35
CA GLN A 56 4.65 16.18 -3.21
C GLN A 56 5.60 15.30 -2.39
N SER A 57 6.17 15.83 -1.31
CA SER A 57 6.98 15.03 -0.37
C SER A 57 6.18 13.87 0.24
N ASN A 58 4.94 14.14 0.66
CA ASN A 58 4.04 13.12 1.20
C ASN A 58 3.67 12.07 0.15
N LEU A 59 3.43 12.47 -1.10
CA LEU A 59 3.18 11.54 -2.21
C LEU A 59 4.35 10.58 -2.43
N MET A 60 5.59 11.06 -2.36
CA MET A 60 6.77 10.20 -2.49
C MET A 60 6.84 9.14 -1.38
N MET A 61 6.50 9.51 -0.14
CA MET A 61 6.47 8.56 0.97
C MET A 61 5.37 7.50 0.79
N ILE A 62 4.19 7.92 0.31
CA ILE A 62 3.09 6.98 0.01
C ILE A 62 3.48 6.02 -1.12
N ASN A 63 4.12 6.51 -2.19
CA ASN A 63 4.58 5.66 -3.29
C ASN A 63 5.57 4.60 -2.80
N ARG A 64 6.54 4.96 -1.95
CA ARG A 64 7.47 3.99 -1.34
C ARG A 64 6.74 2.95 -0.47
N PHE A 65 5.70 3.37 0.25
CA PHE A 65 4.88 2.45 1.03
C PHE A 65 4.10 1.47 0.14
N LEU A 66 3.52 1.95 -0.96
CA LEU A 66 2.86 1.10 -1.97
C LEU A 66 3.84 0.08 -2.56
N GLU A 67 5.03 0.51 -2.97
CA GLU A 67 6.09 -0.36 -3.50
C GLU A 67 6.49 -1.46 -2.51
N SER A 68 6.78 -1.07 -1.26
CA SER A 68 7.10 -2.02 -0.18
C SER A 68 6.00 -3.07 0.03
N ASN A 69 4.74 -2.65 -0.02
CA ASN A 69 3.62 -3.57 0.11
C ASN A 69 3.51 -4.53 -1.10
N GLU A 70 3.66 -4.03 -2.33
CA GLU A 70 3.65 -4.86 -3.55
C GLU A 70 4.77 -5.92 -3.54
N GLU A 71 5.96 -5.59 -3.00
CA GLU A 71 7.05 -6.54 -2.81
C GLU A 71 6.76 -7.58 -1.72
N TYR A 72 6.04 -7.18 -0.66
CA TYR A 72 5.77 -8.05 0.48
C TYR A 72 4.57 -9.00 0.26
N ILE A 73 3.60 -8.65 -0.58
CA ILE A 73 2.45 -9.49 -0.92
C ILE A 73 2.88 -10.90 -1.39
N PRO A 74 3.81 -11.07 -2.35
CA PRO A 74 4.31 -12.39 -2.75
C PRO A 74 4.98 -13.18 -1.62
N PHE A 75 5.61 -12.51 -0.65
CA PHE A 75 6.18 -13.19 0.52
C PHE A 75 5.07 -13.80 1.40
N LEU A 76 3.99 -13.06 1.65
CA LEU A 76 2.85 -13.55 2.43
C LEU A 76 2.19 -14.77 1.78
N LEU A 77 2.02 -14.74 0.46
CA LEU A 77 1.43 -15.85 -0.31
C LEU A 77 2.31 -17.11 -0.25
N ARG A 78 3.63 -16.98 -0.49
CA ARG A 78 4.57 -18.10 -0.38
C ARG A 78 4.65 -18.66 1.03
N LYS A 79 4.54 -17.80 2.05
CA LYS A 79 4.51 -18.24 3.45
C LYS A 79 3.26 -19.06 3.75
N ALA A 80 2.10 -18.64 3.24
CA ALA A 80 0.85 -19.39 3.39
C ALA A 80 0.94 -20.78 2.75
N GLU A 81 1.45 -20.85 1.51
CA GLU A 81 1.65 -22.11 0.76
C GLU A 81 2.51 -23.11 1.54
N ARG A 82 3.68 -22.69 2.04
CA ARG A 82 4.57 -23.57 2.82
C ARG A 82 3.94 -24.10 4.11
N ILE A 83 3.11 -23.30 4.77
CA ILE A 83 2.42 -23.73 6.00
C ILE A 83 1.32 -24.74 5.66
N GLU A 84 0.59 -24.51 4.57
CA GLU A 84 -0.43 -25.44 4.08
C GLU A 84 0.18 -26.79 3.70
N GLU A 85 1.30 -26.81 2.97
CA GLU A 85 2.04 -28.04 2.66
C GLU A 85 2.47 -28.79 3.92
N TYR A 86 2.99 -28.07 4.93
CA TYR A 86 3.39 -28.68 6.20
C TYR A 86 2.21 -29.27 6.98
N LEU A 87 1.03 -28.63 6.93
CA LEU A 87 -0.18 -29.14 7.57
C LEU A 87 -0.77 -30.36 6.84
N GLN A 88 -0.61 -30.46 5.52
CA GLN A 88 -1.06 -31.61 4.73
C GLN A 88 -0.16 -32.84 4.88
N GLN A 89 1.12 -32.66 5.19
CA GLN A 89 2.09 -33.75 5.39
C GLN A 89 2.04 -34.38 6.79
N ARG A 90 1.22 -33.84 7.71
CA ARG A 90 1.12 -34.27 9.10
C ARG A 90 -0.20 -34.96 9.38
#